data_AF-A0AAF0ES18-F1
#
_entry.id   AF-A0AAF0ES18-F1
#
_cell.length_a   1.000
_cell.length_b   1.000
_cell.length_c   1.000
_cell.angle_alpha   90.00
_cell.angle_beta   90.00
_cell.angle_gamma   90.00
#
_symmetry.space_group_name_H-M   'P 1'
#
loop_
_entity.id
_entity.type
_entity.pdbx_description
1 polymer ?
#
loop_
_entity_poly.entity_id
_entity_poly.type
_entity_poly.pdbx_seq_one_letter_code
_entity_poly.pdbx_strand_id
1 'polypeptide(L)'
;MSAFRASSIRLAGAFRPTARASFVKGVPQAHVGSITSQYAFKWVPSLFYWGGAGAVLVTVLLSGVPIFRADVLNKTPLAAFYEDKTPDSDKPF
;
A
#
# COMPACT_ATOMS: atom_id res chain seq x y z
N MET A 1 -75.64 -28.08 -23.77
CA MET A 1 -74.42 -28.93 -23.82
C MET A 1 -73.34 -28.22 -23.01
N SER A 2 -73.10 -28.65 -21.77
CA SER A 2 -72.05 -28.10 -20.90
C SER A 2 -71.15 -29.25 -20.45
N ALA A 3 -69.86 -29.18 -20.76
CA ALA A 3 -68.88 -30.17 -20.36
C ALA A 3 -67.89 -29.53 -19.37
N PHE A 4 -67.79 -30.14 -18.20
CA PHE A 4 -66.91 -29.81 -17.09
C PHE A 4 -65.43 -29.81 -17.52
N ARG A 5 -64.70 -28.73 -17.20
CA ARG A 5 -63.23 -28.68 -17.32
C ARG A 5 -62.60 -29.12 -16.01
N ALA A 6 -62.07 -30.35 -15.97
CA ALA A 6 -61.30 -30.84 -14.83
C ALA A 6 -59.96 -30.10 -14.74
N SER A 7 -59.74 -29.38 -13.63
CA SER A 7 -58.47 -28.71 -13.33
C SER A 7 -57.71 -29.55 -12.32
N SER A 8 -56.64 -30.21 -12.75
CA SER A 8 -55.75 -30.95 -11.85
C SER A 8 -54.76 -29.99 -11.19
N ILE A 9 -54.92 -29.71 -9.90
CA ILE A 9 -53.95 -28.97 -9.10
C ILE A 9 -52.75 -29.90 -8.85
N ARG A 10 -51.60 -29.60 -9.46
CA ARG A 10 -50.34 -30.28 -9.15
C ARG A 10 -49.71 -29.64 -7.91
N LEU A 11 -49.91 -30.26 -6.75
CA LEU A 11 -49.19 -29.91 -5.52
C LEU A 11 -47.82 -30.61 -5.53
N ALA A 12 -46.88 -30.12 -6.35
CA ALA A 12 -45.49 -30.57 -6.29
C ALA A 12 -44.77 -29.74 -5.22
N GLY A 13 -44.73 -30.25 -3.99
CA GLY A 13 -43.96 -29.67 -2.89
C GLY A 13 -42.48 -29.54 -3.29
N ALA A 14 -41.94 -28.34 -3.19
CA ALA A 14 -40.54 -28.08 -3.48
C ALA A 14 -39.65 -28.64 -2.37
N PHE A 15 -39.22 -29.90 -2.53
CA PHE A 15 -38.11 -30.46 -1.75
C PHE A 15 -36.84 -29.74 -2.18
N ARG A 16 -36.44 -28.70 -1.45
CA ARG A 16 -35.16 -28.01 -1.65
C ARG A 16 -34.09 -28.74 -0.84
N PRO A 17 -33.22 -29.56 -1.45
CA PRO A 17 -32.09 -30.12 -0.72
C PRO A 17 -31.21 -28.95 -0.26
N THR A 18 -31.17 -28.70 1.04
CA THR A 18 -30.20 -27.78 1.64
C THR A 18 -28.81 -28.29 1.29
N ALA A 19 -28.07 -27.53 0.48
CA ALA A 19 -26.71 -27.87 0.09
C ALA A 19 -25.88 -28.13 1.36
N ARG A 20 -25.15 -29.26 1.39
CA ARG A 20 -24.23 -29.55 2.49
C ARG A 20 -23.14 -28.48 2.50
N ALA A 21 -22.92 -27.86 3.66
CA ALA A 21 -21.84 -26.90 3.86
C ALA A 21 -20.50 -27.56 3.48
N SER A 22 -19.83 -27.02 2.46
CA SER A 22 -18.50 -27.44 2.09
C SER A 22 -17.50 -26.84 3.09
N PHE A 23 -16.71 -27.69 3.72
CA PHE A 23 -15.58 -27.22 4.51
C PHE A 23 -14.48 -26.76 3.54
N VAL A 24 -14.44 -25.45 3.27
CA VAL A 24 -13.32 -24.84 2.55
C VAL A 24 -12.12 -24.88 3.49
N LYS A 25 -11.14 -25.73 3.18
CA LYS A 25 -9.88 -25.77 3.92
C LYS A 25 -9.18 -24.42 3.76
N GLY A 26 -9.04 -23.68 4.84
CA GLY A 26 -8.28 -22.42 4.84
C GLY A 26 -6.83 -22.69 4.43
N VAL A 27 -6.34 -21.95 3.45
CA VAL A 27 -4.91 -21.93 3.13
C VAL A 27 -4.22 -21.13 4.24
N PRO A 28 -3.23 -21.70 4.95
CA PRO A 28 -2.48 -20.97 5.95
C PRO A 28 -1.88 -19.69 5.33
N GLN A 29 -2.29 -18.53 5.82
CA GLN A 29 -1.76 -17.23 5.39
C GLN A 29 -0.62 -16.84 6.31
N ALA A 30 0.51 -16.40 5.77
CA ALA A 30 1.58 -15.83 6.59
C ALA A 30 1.12 -14.46 7.11
N HIS A 31 1.04 -14.34 8.44
CA HIS A 31 0.69 -13.10 9.13
C HIS A 31 1.53 -12.94 10.39
N VAL A 32 1.72 -11.70 10.84
CA VAL A 32 2.38 -11.37 12.10
C VAL A 32 1.35 -10.70 12.98
N GLY A 33 0.95 -11.36 14.07
CA GLY A 33 -0.19 -10.93 14.87
C GLY A 33 -1.46 -10.81 14.02
N SER A 34 -2.11 -9.65 14.03
CA SER A 34 -3.31 -9.34 13.23
C SER A 34 -3.03 -8.82 11.81
N ILE A 35 -1.76 -8.71 11.39
CA ILE A 35 -1.37 -8.10 10.11
C ILE A 35 -1.04 -9.20 9.10
N THR A 36 -1.83 -9.28 8.03
CA THR A 36 -1.53 -10.13 6.87
C THR A 36 -0.64 -9.39 5.86
N SER A 37 0.14 -10.13 5.07
CA SER A 37 0.99 -9.55 4.02
C SER A 37 0.18 -8.69 3.03
N GLN A 38 -0.96 -9.21 2.57
CA GLN A 38 -1.85 -8.50 1.65
C GLN A 38 -2.42 -7.20 2.27
N TYR A 39 -2.68 -7.19 3.57
CA TYR A 39 -3.13 -5.98 4.27
C TYR A 39 -2.01 -4.93 4.38
N ALA A 40 -0.78 -5.35 4.66
CA ALA A 40 0.38 -4.46 4.72
C ALA A 40 0.64 -3.76 3.38
N PHE A 41 0.50 -4.47 2.26
CA PHE A 41 0.70 -3.90 0.92
C PHE A 41 -0.26 -2.74 0.59
N LYS A 42 -1.45 -2.69 1.22
CA LYS A 42 -2.40 -1.59 1.03
C LYS A 42 -1.85 -0.24 1.51
N TRP A 43 -0.91 -0.26 2.46
CA TRP A 43 -0.31 0.94 3.03
C TRP A 43 0.93 1.42 2.29
N VAL A 44 1.46 0.62 1.35
CA VAL A 44 2.68 0.96 0.60
C VAL A 44 2.59 2.33 -0.09
N PRO A 45 1.51 2.67 -0.82
CA PRO A 45 1.42 4.00 -1.44
C PRO A 45 1.44 5.12 -0.40
N SER A 46 0.74 4.96 0.73
CA SER A 46 0.71 5.98 1.79
C SER A 46 2.07 6.14 2.46
N LEU A 47 2.73 5.03 2.81
CA LEU A 47 4.08 5.05 3.38
C LEU A 47 5.11 5.61 2.41
N PHE A 48 4.93 5.39 1.09
CA PHE A 48 5.78 6.01 0.09
C PHE A 48 5.68 7.54 0.12
N TYR A 49 4.46 8.09 0.17
CA TYR A 49 4.27 9.54 0.26
C TYR A 49 4.76 10.12 1.59
N TRP A 50 4.43 9.50 2.73
CA TRP A 50 4.88 9.97 4.03
C TRP A 50 6.38 9.83 4.22
N GLY A 51 6.98 8.73 3.75
CA GLY A 51 8.41 8.54 3.73
C GLY A 51 9.12 9.56 2.83
N GLY A 52 8.57 9.83 1.64
CA GLY A 52 9.07 10.88 0.75
C GLY A 52 9.00 12.27 1.36
N ALA A 53 7.87 12.65 1.95
CA ALA A 53 7.70 13.92 2.63
C ALA A 53 8.67 14.07 3.82
N GLY A 54 8.83 13.00 4.62
CA GLY A 54 9.80 12.96 5.70
C GLY A 54 11.24 13.13 5.20
N ALA A 55 11.62 12.44 4.12
CA ALA A 55 12.93 12.56 3.51
C ALA A 55 13.22 13.99 3.01
N VAL A 56 12.24 14.66 2.39
CA VAL A 56 12.37 16.07 1.98
C VAL A 56 12.59 16.96 3.21
N LEU A 57 11.79 16.78 4.27
CA LEU A 57 11.95 17.57 5.50
C LEU A 57 13.33 17.39 6.13
N VAL A 58 13.78 16.14 6.27
CA VAL A 58 15.12 15.79 6.76
C VAL A 58 16.21 16.46 5.91
N THR A 59 16.05 16.45 4.59
CA THR A 59 16.98 17.08 3.65
C THR A 59 17.09 18.59 3.86
N VAL A 60 15.96 19.27 4.09
CA VAL A 60 15.94 20.72 4.38
C VAL A 60 16.61 21.01 5.72
N LEU A 61 16.25 20.27 6.77
CA LEU A 61 16.78 20.49 8.12
C LEU A 61 18.28 20.21 8.22
N LEU A 62 18.77 19.18 7.52
CA LEU A 62 20.18 18.79 7.53
C LEU A 62 21.00 19.44 6.42
N SER A 63 20.39 20.31 5.60
CA SER A 63 21.10 20.98 4.49
C SER A 63 22.31 21.80 4.94
N GLY A 64 22.36 22.26 6.20
CA GLY A 64 23.50 22.98 6.76
C GLY A 64 24.64 22.08 7.27
N VAL A 65 24.40 20.78 7.42
CA VAL A 65 25.36 19.88 8.06
C VAL A 65 26.42 19.41 7.03
N PRO A 66 27.73 19.63 7.29
CA PRO A 66 28.78 19.31 6.32
C PRO A 66 28.79 17.85 5.85
N ILE A 67 28.59 16.90 6.76
CA ILE A 67 28.58 15.46 6.40
C ILE A 67 27.39 15.12 5.50
N PHE A 68 26.22 15.71 5.76
CA PHE A 68 25.03 15.49 4.94
C PHE A 68 25.16 16.11 3.55
N ARG A 69 25.79 17.28 3.44
CA ARG A 69 26.13 17.87 2.14
C ARG A 69 27.04 16.96 1.33
N ALA A 70 28.15 16.52 1.91
CA ALA A 70 29.15 15.71 1.23
C ALA A 70 28.58 14.35 0.78
N ASP A 71 27.81 13.69 1.63
CA ASP A 71 27.36 12.33 1.37
C ASP A 71 26.05 12.21 0.61
N VAL A 72 25.17 13.20 0.71
CA VAL A 72 23.83 13.16 0.10
C VAL A 72 23.71 14.23 -0.97
N LEU A 73 23.79 15.52 -0.59
CA LEU A 73 23.43 16.62 -1.49
C LEU A 73 24.37 16.74 -2.70
N ASN A 74 25.68 16.55 -2.49
CA ASN A 74 26.69 16.62 -3.55
C ASN A 74 26.63 15.44 -4.53
N LYS A 75 25.88 14.37 -4.21
CA LYS A 75 25.67 13.22 -5.10
C LYS A 75 24.38 13.33 -5.92
N THR A 76 23.60 14.39 -5.69
CA THR A 76 22.40 14.68 -6.48
C THR A 76 22.75 15.48 -7.74
N PRO A 77 21.91 15.48 -8.79
CA PRO A 77 22.11 16.36 -9.95
C PRO A 77 22.03 17.86 -9.59
N LEU A 78 21.64 18.20 -8.35
CA LEU A 78 21.61 19.57 -7.83
C LEU A 78 22.89 19.95 -7.07
N ALA A 79 23.95 19.14 -7.13
CA ALA A 79 25.20 19.36 -6.40
C ALA A 79 25.80 20.76 -6.58
N ALA A 80 25.71 21.33 -7.79
CA ALA A 80 26.24 22.65 -8.11
C ALA A 80 25.67 23.78 -7.25
N PHE A 81 24.47 23.62 -6.67
CA PHE A 81 23.86 24.61 -5.77
C PHE A 81 24.45 24.58 -4.35
N TYR A 82 25.07 23.46 -3.95
CA TYR A 82 25.56 23.25 -2.58
C TYR A 82 27.08 23.35 -2.46
N GLU A 83 27.78 23.46 -3.58
CA GLU A 83 29.24 23.56 -3.63
C GLU A 83 29.70 24.98 -3.25
N ASP A 84 30.69 25.05 -2.37
CA ASP A 84 31.34 26.32 -2.03
C ASP A 84 32.21 26.79 -3.20
N LYS A 85 31.91 27.99 -3.71
CA LYS A 85 32.68 28.64 -4.80
C LYS A 85 33.70 29.65 -4.29
N THR A 86 33.83 29.80 -2.97
CA THR A 86 34.81 30.70 -2.36
C THR A 86 36.21 30.20 -2.71
N PRO A 87 37.06 31.05 -3.33
CA PRO A 87 38.42 30.68 -3.66
C PRO A 87 39.21 30.41 -2.37
N ASP A 88 40.13 29.44 -2.42
CA ASP A 88 40.89 29.04 -1.24
C ASP A 88 41.76 30.16 -0.66
N SER A 89 42.10 31.18 -1.48
CA SER A 89 42.83 32.37 -1.02
C SER A 89 42.03 33.25 -0.04
N ASP A 90 40.69 33.20 -0.06
CA ASP A 90 39.81 34.01 0.81
C ASP A 90 39.40 33.26 2.08
N LYS A 91 39.75 31.97 2.19
CA LYS A 91 39.43 31.17 3.37
C LYS A 91 40.48 31.44 4.45
N PRO A 92 40.09 31.86 5.66
CA PRO A 92 41.04 32.16 6.74
C PRO A 92 41.69 30.90 7.35
N PHE A 93 41.24 29.70 6.95
CA PHE A 93 41.74 28.39 7.35
C PHE A 93 41.53 27.36 6.23
#